data_AF-A0AAV1WW79-F1
#
_entry.id   AF-A0AAV1WW79-F1
#
_cell.length_a   1.000
_cell.length_b   1.000
_cell.length_c   1.000
_cell.angle_alpha   90.00
_cell.angle_beta   90.00
_cell.angle_gamma   90.00
#
_symmetry.space_group_name_H-M   'P 1'
#
loop_
_entity.id
_entity.type
_entity.pdbx_description
1 polymer ?
#
loop_
_entity_poly.entity_id
_entity_poly.type
_entity_poly.pdbx_seq_one_letter_code
_entity_poly.pdbx_strand_id
1 'polypeptide(L)'
;MQNNAVTSILNLSIYENNKELIMLAGAIPSIVQVLRAGTMEARENAAATLFSLLLADENKIIIGASGAIPALVELLQDGSPRGKKDAATALFNLCIYQGNKGKTIRAGIITSFLNMLTDSSKSMVDKALTIMSVLASHYEAKVAIVKASTIPVLIDLLRTGLPHNKENAAAILLALCKRDTYNLACISRLGAAEPLSDISRSGTERAKRKATSLLDHLEVSVFL
;
A
#
# COMPACT_ATOMS: atom_id res chain seq x y z
N MET A 1 21.19 -24.26 -1.16
CA MET A 1 22.06 -23.45 -0.28
C MET A 1 21.50 -22.04 -0.03
N GLN A 2 20.99 -21.31 -1.04
CA GLN A 2 20.42 -19.96 -0.83
C GLN A 2 19.22 -19.94 0.14
N ASN A 3 18.30 -20.92 0.08
CA ASN A 3 17.18 -21.02 1.03
C ASN A 3 17.66 -21.08 2.49
N ASN A 4 18.63 -21.96 2.78
CA ASN A 4 19.16 -22.10 4.14
C ASN A 4 19.85 -20.81 4.61
N ALA A 5 20.59 -20.13 3.71
CA ALA A 5 21.26 -18.88 4.04
C ALA A 5 20.28 -17.75 4.36
N VAL A 6 19.25 -17.53 3.51
CA VAL A 6 18.26 -16.47 3.77
C VAL A 6 17.41 -16.78 5.01
N THR A 7 17.10 -18.04 5.27
CA THR A 7 16.41 -18.45 6.51
C THR A 7 17.28 -18.20 7.74
N SER A 8 18.58 -18.48 7.68
CA SER A 8 19.50 -18.12 8.78
C SER A 8 19.55 -16.61 9.01
N ILE A 9 19.63 -15.81 7.94
CA ILE A 9 19.62 -14.34 8.05
C ILE A 9 18.27 -13.85 8.62
N LEU A 10 17.15 -14.43 8.20
CA LEU A 10 15.83 -14.14 8.76
C LEU A 10 15.84 -14.36 10.28
N ASN A 11 16.27 -15.53 10.74
CA ASN A 11 16.34 -15.84 12.16
C ASN A 11 17.23 -14.86 12.94
N LEU A 12 18.36 -14.47 12.37
CA LEU A 12 19.23 -13.46 12.97
C LEU A 12 18.56 -12.09 13.01
N SER A 13 17.84 -11.70 11.96
CA SER A 13 17.20 -10.38 11.81
C SER A 13 16.06 -10.13 12.80
N ILE A 14 15.54 -11.17 13.46
CA ILE A 14 14.48 -11.04 14.50
C ILE A 14 15.04 -10.32 15.74
N TYR A 15 16.35 -10.42 15.99
CA TYR A 15 17.01 -9.77 17.13
C TYR A 15 17.50 -8.38 16.74
N GLU A 16 17.11 -7.35 17.50
CA GLU A 16 17.41 -5.95 17.19
C GLU A 16 18.90 -5.67 17.01
N ASN A 17 19.73 -6.19 17.92
CA ASN A 17 21.19 -6.02 17.90
C ASN A 17 21.86 -6.59 16.64
N ASN A 18 21.21 -7.53 15.95
CA ASN A 18 21.77 -8.13 14.74
C ASN A 18 21.43 -7.34 13.48
N LYS A 19 20.41 -6.47 13.50
CA LYS A 19 19.95 -5.75 12.31
C LYS A 19 21.04 -4.82 11.78
N GLU A 20 21.69 -4.07 12.66
CA GLU A 20 22.80 -3.20 12.28
C GLU A 20 23.97 -4.02 11.71
N LEU A 21 24.32 -5.14 12.33
CA LEU A 21 25.37 -6.04 11.81
C LEU A 21 25.03 -6.61 10.43
N ILE A 22 23.78 -7.00 10.18
CA ILE A 22 23.32 -7.47 8.87
C ILE A 22 23.45 -6.37 7.81
N MET A 23 23.10 -5.13 8.19
CA MET A 23 23.25 -3.96 7.31
C MET A 23 24.72 -3.66 7.02
N LEU A 24 25.58 -3.63 8.03
CA LEU A 24 27.02 -3.39 7.92
C LEU A 24 27.73 -4.48 7.10
N ALA A 25 27.27 -5.73 7.20
CA ALA A 25 27.77 -6.84 6.40
C ALA A 25 27.42 -6.73 4.89
N GLY A 26 26.66 -5.70 4.48
CA GLY A 26 26.29 -5.50 3.08
C GLY A 26 25.37 -6.59 2.54
N ALA A 27 24.51 -7.18 3.39
CA ALA A 27 23.67 -8.32 3.00
C ALA A 27 22.53 -7.96 2.04
N ILE A 28 22.15 -6.68 1.93
CA ILE A 28 20.96 -6.23 1.19
C ILE A 28 20.96 -6.66 -0.29
N PRO A 29 22.02 -6.46 -1.10
CA PRO A 29 22.02 -6.90 -2.50
C PRO A 29 21.76 -8.40 -2.66
N SER A 30 22.36 -9.22 -1.79
CA SER A 30 22.17 -10.68 -1.79
C SER A 30 20.74 -11.06 -1.41
N ILE A 31 20.16 -10.43 -0.39
CA ILE A 31 18.75 -10.65 0.00
C ILE A 31 17.81 -10.27 -1.14
N VAL A 32 18.05 -9.15 -1.82
CA VAL A 32 17.27 -8.72 -2.99
C VAL A 32 17.42 -9.70 -4.16
N GLN A 33 18.59 -10.28 -4.37
CA GLN A 33 18.79 -11.30 -5.39
C GLN A 33 17.98 -12.56 -5.09
N VAL A 34 17.93 -13.01 -3.83
CA VAL A 34 17.08 -14.14 -3.41
C VAL A 34 15.59 -13.79 -3.58
N LEU A 35 15.19 -12.56 -3.26
CA LEU A 35 13.80 -12.11 -3.45
C LEU A 35 13.35 -12.15 -4.93
N ARG A 36 14.27 -11.90 -5.87
CA ARG A 36 13.99 -11.93 -7.31
C ARG A 36 13.98 -13.34 -7.89
N ALA A 37 14.97 -14.15 -7.54
CA ALA A 37 15.27 -15.38 -8.28
C ALA A 37 15.26 -16.66 -7.43
N GLY A 38 14.98 -16.55 -6.13
CA GLY A 38 14.89 -17.70 -5.23
C GLY A 38 13.63 -18.54 -5.47
N THR A 39 13.57 -19.70 -4.80
CA THR A 39 12.31 -20.46 -4.73
C THR A 39 11.25 -19.63 -4.00
N MET A 40 9.96 -19.97 -4.16
CA MET A 40 8.87 -19.22 -3.49
C MET A 40 9.12 -19.05 -1.98
N GLU A 41 9.49 -20.13 -1.28
CA GLU A 41 9.86 -20.08 0.14
C GLU A 41 11.05 -19.14 0.41
N ALA A 42 12.07 -19.14 -0.44
CA ALA A 42 13.22 -18.26 -0.30
C ALA A 42 12.85 -16.79 -0.51
N ARG A 43 11.98 -16.51 -1.49
CA ARG A 43 11.45 -15.17 -1.78
C ARG A 43 10.62 -14.65 -0.61
N GLU A 44 9.78 -15.49 -0.03
CA GLU A 44 9.03 -15.20 1.20
C GLU A 44 9.96 -14.87 2.37
N ASN A 45 10.95 -15.73 2.63
CA ASN A 45 11.91 -15.50 3.71
C ASN A 45 12.72 -14.22 3.47
N ALA A 46 13.11 -13.93 2.22
CA ALA A 46 13.79 -12.68 1.86
C ALA A 46 12.90 -11.45 2.12
N ALA A 47 11.61 -11.50 1.76
CA ALA A 47 10.66 -10.42 2.04
C ALA A 47 10.48 -10.20 3.54
N ALA A 48 10.36 -11.28 4.32
CA ALA A 48 10.27 -11.23 5.77
C ALA A 48 11.54 -10.65 6.42
N THR A 49 12.74 -11.02 5.91
CA THR A 49 14.01 -10.45 6.37
C THR A 49 14.06 -8.94 6.10
N LEU A 50 13.72 -8.51 4.88
CA LEU A 50 13.68 -7.09 4.54
C LEU A 50 12.69 -6.34 5.42
N PHE A 51 11.50 -6.90 5.67
CA PHE A 51 10.53 -6.30 6.59
C PHE A 51 11.12 -6.11 8.00
N SER A 52 11.80 -7.14 8.56
CA SER A 52 12.41 -7.02 9.89
C SER A 52 13.44 -5.88 9.97
N LEU A 53 14.24 -5.72 8.92
CA LEU A 53 15.25 -4.66 8.81
C LEU A 53 14.62 -3.27 8.64
N LEU A 54 13.45 -3.17 8.03
CA LEU A 54 12.73 -1.90 7.80
C LEU A 54 12.10 -1.30 9.07
N LEU A 55 12.17 -1.99 10.21
CA LEU A 55 11.72 -1.43 11.49
C LEU A 55 12.61 -0.26 11.96
N ALA A 56 13.86 -0.19 11.50
CA ALA A 56 14.71 1.00 11.65
C ALA A 56 14.48 1.98 10.48
N ASP A 57 14.31 3.26 10.80
CA ASP A 57 13.96 4.29 9.81
C ASP A 57 15.08 4.52 8.78
N GLU A 58 16.34 4.45 9.20
CA GLU A 58 17.52 4.65 8.35
C GLU A 58 17.60 3.60 7.24
N ASN A 59 17.18 2.37 7.54
CA ASN A 59 17.25 1.24 6.61
C ASN A 59 16.28 1.40 5.42
N LYS A 60 15.21 2.19 5.57
CA LYS A 60 14.23 2.45 4.49
C LYS A 60 14.87 3.12 3.28
N ILE A 61 15.90 3.93 3.49
CA ILE A 61 16.62 4.63 2.41
C ILE A 61 17.46 3.63 1.61
N ILE A 62 18.27 2.84 2.32
CA ILE A 62 19.20 1.86 1.73
C ILE A 62 18.42 0.77 0.99
N ILE A 63 17.43 0.16 1.65
CA ILE A 63 16.60 -0.90 1.05
C ILE A 63 15.73 -0.35 -0.09
N GLY A 64 15.24 0.88 0.02
CA GLY A 64 14.49 1.54 -1.05
C GLY A 64 15.33 1.81 -2.31
N ALA A 65 16.65 1.95 -2.16
CA ALA A 65 17.59 2.17 -3.27
C ALA A 65 18.19 0.89 -3.84
N SER A 66 18.08 -0.26 -3.15
CA SER A 66 18.70 -1.53 -3.57
C SER A 66 17.97 -2.28 -4.68
N GLY A 67 16.83 -1.75 -5.15
CA GLY A 67 15.97 -2.42 -6.10
C GLY A 67 15.11 -3.53 -5.47
N ALA A 68 14.92 -3.51 -4.14
CA ALA A 68 13.96 -4.36 -3.43
C ALA A 68 12.51 -4.08 -3.87
N ILE A 69 12.16 -2.81 -4.11
CA ILE A 69 10.78 -2.39 -4.39
C ILE A 69 10.16 -3.14 -5.59
N PRO A 70 10.76 -3.18 -6.80
CA PRO A 70 10.20 -3.94 -7.91
C PRO A 70 10.01 -5.43 -7.59
N ALA A 71 10.98 -6.04 -6.92
CA ALA A 71 10.93 -7.46 -6.57
C ALA A 71 9.84 -7.78 -5.52
N LEU A 72 9.59 -6.86 -4.59
CA LEU A 72 8.48 -6.95 -3.65
C LEU A 72 7.13 -6.77 -4.36
N VAL A 73 7.03 -5.87 -5.35
CA VAL A 73 5.80 -5.70 -6.14
C VAL A 73 5.51 -6.95 -6.98
N GLU A 74 6.53 -7.59 -7.53
CA GLU A 74 6.40 -8.87 -8.21
C GLU A 74 5.89 -9.96 -7.26
N LEU A 75 6.54 -10.14 -6.10
CA LEU A 75 6.11 -11.11 -5.07
C LEU A 75 4.67 -10.84 -4.57
N LEU A 76 4.26 -9.57 -4.53
CA LEU A 76 2.89 -9.19 -4.19
C LEU A 76 1.87 -9.68 -5.23
N GLN A 77 2.25 -9.76 -6.51
CA GLN A 77 1.39 -10.22 -7.60
C GLN A 77 1.37 -11.76 -7.70
N ASP A 78 2.56 -12.39 -7.72
CA ASP A 78 2.76 -13.81 -8.07
C ASP A 78 3.00 -14.74 -6.86
N GLY A 79 3.17 -14.17 -5.66
CA GLY A 79 3.53 -14.91 -4.47
C GLY A 79 2.43 -15.82 -3.93
N SER A 80 2.81 -16.71 -3.01
CA SER A 80 1.85 -17.44 -2.17
C SER A 80 1.05 -16.47 -1.29
N PRO A 81 -0.05 -16.90 -0.64
CA PRO A 81 -0.76 -16.07 0.34
C PRO A 81 0.14 -15.51 1.44
N ARG A 82 1.19 -16.24 1.85
CA ARG A 82 2.21 -15.74 2.78
C ARG A 82 3.11 -14.70 2.11
N GLY A 83 3.65 -15.03 0.94
CA GLY A 83 4.52 -14.11 0.18
C GLY A 83 3.86 -12.77 -0.13
N LYS A 84 2.58 -12.77 -0.52
CA LYS A 84 1.82 -11.53 -0.74
C LYS A 84 1.68 -10.69 0.52
N LYS A 85 1.46 -11.32 1.68
CA LYS A 85 1.36 -10.61 2.98
C LYS A 85 2.70 -10.04 3.42
N ASP A 86 3.77 -10.83 3.30
CA ASP A 86 5.13 -10.39 3.66
C ASP A 86 5.58 -9.24 2.76
N ALA A 87 5.35 -9.37 1.44
CA ALA A 87 5.62 -8.32 0.47
C ALA A 87 4.82 -7.04 0.74
N ALA A 88 3.50 -7.15 1.01
CA ALA A 88 2.67 -6.00 1.33
C ALA A 88 3.16 -5.27 2.59
N THR A 89 3.55 -6.02 3.62
CA THR A 89 4.05 -5.46 4.89
C THR A 89 5.38 -4.75 4.71
N ALA A 90 6.31 -5.33 3.94
CA ALA A 90 7.57 -4.67 3.58
C ALA A 90 7.34 -3.40 2.75
N LEU A 91 6.46 -3.44 1.74
CA LEU A 91 6.12 -2.30 0.89
C LEU A 91 5.47 -1.16 1.70
N PHE A 92 4.58 -1.48 2.64
CA PHE A 92 3.99 -0.51 3.55
C PHE A 92 5.07 0.25 4.32
N ASN A 93 5.99 -0.48 4.97
CA ASN A 93 7.08 0.10 5.76
C ASN A 93 8.04 0.94 4.91
N LEU A 94 8.36 0.49 3.70
CA LEU A 94 9.14 1.28 2.75
C LEU A 94 8.47 2.60 2.38
N CYS A 95 7.14 2.60 2.22
CA CYS A 95 6.38 3.79 1.81
C CYS A 95 6.11 4.79 2.93
N ILE A 96 6.43 4.45 4.20
CA ILE A 96 6.48 5.44 5.29
C ILE A 96 7.51 6.53 4.95
N TYR A 97 8.64 6.14 4.36
CA TYR A 97 9.62 7.09 3.84
C TYR A 97 9.16 7.65 2.48
N GLN A 98 9.02 8.98 2.41
CA GLN A 98 8.48 9.68 1.23
C GLN A 98 9.29 9.41 -0.05
N GLY A 99 10.62 9.31 0.06
CA GLY A 99 11.53 9.08 -1.08
C GLY A 99 11.38 7.71 -1.75
N ASN A 100 10.57 6.80 -1.19
CA ASN A 100 10.26 5.51 -1.79
C ASN A 100 8.92 5.47 -2.52
N LYS A 101 7.98 6.39 -2.24
CA LYS A 101 6.63 6.35 -2.84
C LYS A 101 6.66 6.39 -4.36
N GLY A 102 7.39 7.34 -4.94
CA GLY A 102 7.58 7.44 -6.40
C GLY A 102 8.15 6.15 -7.02
N LYS A 103 9.14 5.54 -6.36
CA LYS A 103 9.74 4.27 -6.81
C LYS A 103 8.70 3.14 -6.79
N THR A 104 7.91 3.05 -5.73
CA THR A 104 6.83 2.06 -5.59
C THR A 104 5.74 2.24 -6.64
N ILE A 105 5.38 3.48 -6.96
CA ILE A 105 4.39 3.79 -8.01
C ILE A 105 4.92 3.38 -9.39
N ARG A 106 6.17 3.75 -9.72
CA ARG A 106 6.82 3.38 -10.98
C ARG A 106 7.05 1.88 -11.14
N ALA A 107 7.13 1.14 -10.03
CA ALA A 107 7.15 -0.32 -10.03
C ALA A 107 5.79 -0.97 -10.35
N GLY A 108 4.72 -0.18 -10.58
CA GLY A 108 3.43 -0.70 -11.05
C GLY A 108 2.46 -1.13 -9.95
N ILE A 109 2.71 -0.75 -8.68
CA ILE A 109 1.92 -1.22 -7.54
C ILE A 109 0.42 -0.87 -7.62
N ILE A 110 0.06 0.24 -8.27
CA ILE A 110 -1.34 0.70 -8.35
C ILE A 110 -2.21 -0.29 -9.13
N THR A 111 -1.68 -0.85 -10.23
CA THR A 111 -2.38 -1.89 -11.01
C THR A 111 -2.52 -3.18 -10.20
N SER A 112 -1.47 -3.56 -9.44
CA SER A 112 -1.55 -4.71 -8.51
C SER A 112 -2.67 -4.54 -7.50
N PHE A 113 -2.79 -3.34 -6.92
CA PHE A 113 -3.85 -3.07 -5.96
C PHE A 113 -5.23 -3.12 -6.58
N LEU A 114 -5.44 -2.56 -7.77
CA LEU A 114 -6.74 -2.64 -8.45
C LEU A 114 -7.19 -4.11 -8.58
N ASN A 115 -6.30 -4.98 -9.06
CA ASN A 115 -6.58 -6.41 -9.19
C ASN A 115 -6.96 -7.05 -7.84
N MET A 116 -6.31 -6.65 -6.75
CA MET A 116 -6.61 -7.14 -5.39
C MET A 116 -7.93 -6.61 -4.84
N LEU A 117 -8.33 -5.39 -5.19
CA LEU A 117 -9.60 -4.80 -4.76
C LEU A 117 -10.78 -5.46 -5.47
N THR A 118 -10.56 -5.96 -6.69
CA THR A 118 -11.59 -6.62 -7.52
C THR A 118 -11.54 -8.16 -7.45
N ASP A 119 -10.57 -8.73 -6.73
CA ASP A 119 -10.44 -10.17 -6.55
C ASP A 119 -11.59 -10.75 -5.71
N SER A 120 -12.23 -11.81 -6.20
CA SER A 120 -13.30 -12.52 -5.50
C SER A 120 -12.89 -13.07 -4.15
N SER A 121 -11.60 -13.37 -3.94
CA SER A 121 -11.11 -13.87 -2.64
C SER A 121 -11.16 -12.81 -1.53
N LYS A 122 -11.14 -11.52 -1.91
CA LYS A 122 -11.06 -10.35 -1.02
C LYS A 122 -9.96 -10.41 0.05
N SER A 123 -8.99 -11.32 -0.07
CA SER A 123 -8.03 -11.64 1.00
C SER A 123 -7.01 -10.54 1.28
N MET A 124 -6.77 -9.66 0.31
CA MET A 124 -5.75 -8.60 0.35
C MET A 124 -6.31 -7.18 0.32
N VAL A 125 -7.64 -7.00 0.34
CA VAL A 125 -8.31 -5.70 0.20
C VAL A 125 -7.80 -4.70 1.25
N ASP A 126 -7.72 -5.10 2.52
CA ASP A 126 -7.31 -4.21 3.61
C ASP A 126 -5.88 -3.69 3.44
N LYS A 127 -4.98 -4.56 2.98
CA LYS A 127 -3.54 -4.27 2.85
C LYS A 127 -3.33 -3.36 1.64
N ALA A 128 -3.99 -3.67 0.53
CA ALA A 128 -4.00 -2.83 -0.67
C ALA A 128 -4.51 -1.42 -0.37
N LEU A 129 -5.67 -1.28 0.30
CA LEU A 129 -6.23 0.01 0.68
C LEU A 129 -5.34 0.80 1.64
N THR A 130 -4.73 0.12 2.61
CA THR A 130 -3.84 0.78 3.60
C THR A 130 -2.58 1.34 2.94
N ILE A 131 -1.95 0.59 2.03
CA ILE A 131 -0.77 1.09 1.32
C ILE A 131 -1.17 2.16 0.30
N MET A 132 -2.28 1.97 -0.41
CA MET A 132 -2.79 2.96 -1.36
C MET A 132 -3.13 4.29 -0.67
N SER A 133 -3.67 4.28 0.55
CA SER A 133 -3.96 5.52 1.31
C SER A 133 -2.69 6.27 1.71
N VAL A 134 -1.61 5.55 2.06
CA VAL A 134 -0.28 6.15 2.29
C VAL A 134 0.28 6.77 1.00
N LEU A 135 0.15 6.07 -0.12
CA LEU A 135 0.64 6.53 -1.43
C LEU A 135 -0.17 7.71 -1.97
N ALA A 136 -1.48 7.80 -1.70
CA ALA A 136 -2.37 8.84 -2.24
C ALA A 136 -1.98 10.29 -1.84
N SER A 137 -1.06 10.46 -0.89
CA SER A 137 -0.42 11.75 -0.59
C SER A 137 0.58 12.21 -1.66
N HIS A 138 1.06 11.31 -2.53
CA HIS A 138 2.02 11.58 -3.59
C HIS A 138 1.31 11.89 -4.93
N TYR A 139 1.75 12.91 -5.65
CA TYR A 139 1.11 13.34 -6.90
C TYR A 139 1.06 12.22 -7.96
N GLU A 140 2.19 11.54 -8.22
CA GLU A 140 2.22 10.40 -9.18
C GLU A 140 1.21 9.30 -8.80
N ALA A 141 0.97 9.07 -7.50
CA ALA A 141 0.00 8.06 -7.07
C ALA A 141 -1.41 8.50 -7.40
N LYS A 142 -1.76 9.77 -7.15
CA LYS A 142 -3.10 10.30 -7.48
C LYS A 142 -3.40 10.13 -8.96
N VAL A 143 -2.45 10.54 -9.82
CA VAL A 143 -2.56 10.39 -11.28
C VAL A 143 -2.73 8.92 -11.67
N ALA A 144 -1.91 8.02 -11.12
CA ALA A 144 -1.98 6.60 -11.41
C ALA A 144 -3.30 5.95 -10.93
N ILE A 145 -3.80 6.32 -9.75
CA ILE A 145 -5.06 5.80 -9.17
C ILE A 145 -6.25 6.23 -10.02
N VAL A 146 -6.29 7.49 -10.47
CA VAL A 146 -7.36 7.99 -11.35
C VAL A 146 -7.29 7.30 -12.71
N LYS A 147 -6.09 7.22 -13.32
CA LYS A 147 -5.87 6.57 -14.61
C LYS A 147 -6.24 5.08 -14.59
N ALA A 148 -6.05 4.40 -13.46
CA ALA A 148 -6.42 3.00 -13.28
C ALA A 148 -7.94 2.79 -13.09
N SER A 149 -8.77 3.84 -13.13
CA SER A 149 -10.23 3.74 -12.91
C SER A 149 -10.60 3.15 -11.54
N THR A 150 -9.81 3.46 -10.50
CA THR A 150 -10.02 2.92 -9.15
C THR A 150 -11.19 3.60 -8.41
N ILE A 151 -11.61 4.81 -8.82
CA ILE A 151 -12.65 5.60 -8.13
C ILE A 151 -13.98 4.82 -7.93
N PRO A 152 -14.59 4.21 -8.97
CA PRO A 152 -15.82 3.44 -8.79
C PRO A 152 -15.67 2.31 -7.77
N VAL A 153 -14.54 1.60 -7.79
CA VAL A 153 -14.23 0.51 -6.85
C VAL A 153 -14.15 1.02 -5.41
N LEU A 154 -13.56 2.20 -5.20
CA LEU A 154 -13.52 2.83 -3.87
C LEU A 154 -14.92 3.20 -3.37
N ILE A 155 -15.80 3.71 -4.24
CA ILE A 155 -17.18 4.04 -3.87
C ILE A 155 -17.96 2.77 -3.50
N ASP A 156 -17.79 1.68 -4.23
CA ASP A 156 -18.41 0.40 -3.89
C ASP A 156 -17.90 -0.17 -2.55
N LEU A 157 -16.62 0.06 -2.24
CA LEU A 157 -16.04 -0.28 -0.94
C LEU A 157 -16.58 0.61 0.19
N LEU A 158 -16.98 1.86 -0.06
CA LEU A 158 -17.69 2.68 0.94
C LEU A 158 -19.05 2.06 1.30
N ARG A 159 -19.74 1.47 0.32
CA ARG A 159 -21.04 0.81 0.52
C ARG A 159 -20.89 -0.52 1.25
N THR A 160 -20.03 -1.38 0.72
CA THR A 160 -20.00 -2.83 1.05
C THR A 160 -18.81 -3.26 1.92
N GLY A 161 -17.78 -2.44 2.07
CA GLY A 161 -16.55 -2.79 2.76
C GLY A 161 -16.69 -2.86 4.28
N LEU A 162 -15.71 -3.49 4.93
CA LEU A 162 -15.58 -3.48 6.40
C LEU A 162 -15.25 -2.05 6.91
N PRO A 163 -15.46 -1.74 8.19
CA PRO A 163 -15.26 -0.38 8.71
C PRO A 163 -13.90 0.25 8.37
N HIS A 164 -12.82 -0.54 8.43
CA HIS A 164 -11.48 -0.07 8.09
C HIS A 164 -11.24 0.03 6.56
N ASN A 165 -11.95 -0.76 5.73
CA ASN A 165 -11.95 -0.57 4.28
C ASN A 165 -12.62 0.75 3.93
N LYS A 166 -13.79 1.03 4.51
CA LYS A 166 -14.53 2.29 4.33
C LYS A 166 -13.68 3.49 4.73
N GLU A 167 -12.99 3.40 5.88
CA GLU A 167 -12.09 4.47 6.33
C GLU A 167 -10.96 4.76 5.34
N ASN A 168 -10.30 3.72 4.83
CA ASN A 168 -9.21 3.89 3.86
C ASN A 168 -9.72 4.36 2.50
N ALA A 169 -10.85 3.83 2.02
CA ALA A 169 -11.48 4.27 0.78
C ALA A 169 -11.85 5.76 0.84
N ALA A 170 -12.46 6.21 1.94
CA ALA A 170 -12.75 7.63 2.17
C ALA A 170 -11.47 8.47 2.22
N ALA A 171 -10.39 7.97 2.82
CA ALA A 171 -9.10 8.67 2.87
C ALA A 171 -8.49 8.86 1.46
N ILE A 172 -8.53 7.82 0.64
CA ILE A 172 -8.02 7.85 -0.73
C ILE A 172 -8.85 8.83 -1.55
N LEU A 173 -10.19 8.73 -1.52
CA LEU A 173 -11.08 9.63 -2.25
C LEU A 173 -10.89 11.10 -1.83
N LEU A 174 -10.78 11.37 -0.52
CA LEU A 174 -10.47 12.71 -0.03
C LEU A 174 -9.13 13.23 -0.56
N ALA A 175 -8.09 12.39 -0.58
CA ALA A 175 -6.79 12.78 -1.12
C ALA A 175 -6.84 13.08 -2.63
N LEU A 176 -7.64 12.33 -3.40
CA LEU A 176 -7.84 12.54 -4.85
C LEU A 176 -8.66 13.80 -5.15
N CYS A 177 -9.64 14.10 -4.32
CA CYS A 177 -10.60 15.20 -4.55
C CYS A 177 -10.13 16.53 -3.97
N LYS A 178 -9.24 16.53 -2.98
CA LYS A 178 -8.72 17.75 -2.37
C LYS A 178 -8.04 18.63 -3.43
N ARG A 179 -8.70 19.74 -3.76
CA ARG A 179 -8.31 20.70 -4.82
C ARG A 179 -8.37 20.13 -6.25
N ASP A 180 -9.26 19.16 -6.50
CA ASP A 180 -9.50 18.58 -7.82
C ASP A 180 -11.01 18.54 -8.10
N THR A 181 -11.50 19.54 -8.82
CA THR A 181 -12.92 19.71 -9.14
C THR A 181 -13.43 18.62 -10.09
N TYR A 182 -12.57 18.08 -10.96
CA TYR A 182 -12.93 17.00 -11.87
C TYR A 182 -13.20 15.70 -11.10
N ASN A 183 -12.32 15.34 -10.15
CA ASN A 183 -12.53 14.18 -9.30
C ASN A 183 -13.75 14.37 -8.39
N LEU A 184 -13.98 15.58 -7.86
CA LEU A 184 -15.19 15.89 -7.08
C LEU A 184 -16.47 15.68 -7.90
N ALA A 185 -16.55 16.24 -9.10
CA ALA A 185 -17.67 16.04 -10.01
C ALA A 185 -17.85 14.56 -10.38
N CYS A 186 -16.73 13.84 -10.57
CA CYS A 186 -16.74 12.41 -10.86
C CYS A 186 -17.36 11.58 -9.72
N ILE A 187 -16.92 11.78 -8.47
CA ILE A 187 -17.47 11.03 -7.33
C ILE A 187 -18.93 11.41 -7.04
N SER A 188 -19.31 12.67 -7.30
CA SER A 188 -20.69 13.15 -7.19
C SER A 188 -21.61 12.39 -8.16
N ARG A 189 -21.23 12.36 -9.45
CA ARG A 189 -21.96 11.64 -10.50
C ARG A 189 -22.05 10.13 -10.26
N LEU A 190 -21.03 9.54 -9.62
CA LEU A 190 -21.00 8.12 -9.25
C LEU A 190 -21.77 7.81 -7.96
N GLY A 191 -22.45 8.79 -7.37
CA GLY A 191 -23.31 8.60 -6.20
C GLY A 191 -22.54 8.32 -4.91
N ALA A 192 -21.41 9.00 -4.69
CA ALA A 192 -20.63 8.86 -3.45
C ALA A 192 -21.30 9.54 -2.23
N ALA A 193 -22.23 10.48 -2.43
CA ALA A 193 -22.83 11.27 -1.35
C ALA A 193 -23.58 10.42 -0.30
N GLU A 194 -24.34 9.43 -0.73
CA GLU A 194 -25.10 8.54 0.15
C GLU A 194 -24.19 7.68 1.03
N PRO A 195 -23.22 6.90 0.49
CA PRO A 195 -22.36 6.09 1.35
C PRO A 195 -21.43 6.93 2.23
N LEU A 196 -21.06 8.15 1.80
CA LEU A 196 -20.31 9.08 2.65
C LEU A 196 -21.17 9.61 3.81
N SER A 197 -22.45 9.90 3.58
CA SER A 197 -23.41 10.30 4.62
C SER A 197 -23.67 9.19 5.64
N ASP A 198 -23.63 7.94 5.21
CA ASP A 198 -23.73 6.80 6.12
C ASP A 198 -22.49 6.67 7.00
N ILE A 199 -21.30 6.81 6.40
CA ILE A 199 -20.03 6.74 7.12
C ILE A 199 -19.87 7.93 8.09
N SER A 200 -20.34 9.12 7.74
CA SER A 200 -20.26 10.30 8.63
C SER A 200 -21.09 10.12 9.92
N ARG A 201 -22.17 9.33 9.85
CA ARG A 201 -23.04 9.01 11.00
C ARG A 201 -22.55 7.81 11.81
N SER A 202 -22.07 6.76 11.14
CA SER A 202 -21.87 5.43 11.75
C SER A 202 -20.43 4.90 11.73
N GLY A 203 -19.50 5.59 11.06
CA GLY A 203 -18.12 5.14 10.89
C GLY A 203 -17.24 5.29 12.15
N THR A 204 -15.98 4.88 12.04
CA THR A 204 -14.96 5.20 13.05
C THR A 204 -14.74 6.72 13.12
N GLU A 205 -14.21 7.24 14.23
CA GLU A 205 -13.94 8.69 14.36
C GLU A 205 -12.99 9.24 13.27
N ARG A 206 -12.13 8.40 12.70
CA ARG A 206 -11.31 8.78 11.54
C ARG A 206 -12.12 8.73 10.26
N ALA A 207 -12.96 7.72 10.06
CA ALA A 207 -13.82 7.62 8.88
C ALA A 207 -14.85 8.75 8.82
N LYS A 208 -15.50 9.07 9.95
CA LYS A 208 -16.45 10.19 10.06
C LYS A 208 -15.83 11.50 9.62
N ARG A 209 -14.68 11.88 10.21
CA ARG A 209 -13.95 13.12 9.85
C ARG A 209 -13.61 13.20 8.36
N LYS A 210 -13.13 12.09 7.77
CA LYS A 210 -12.80 12.03 6.33
C LYS A 210 -14.05 12.14 5.45
N ALA A 211 -15.13 11.45 5.83
CA ALA A 211 -16.38 11.47 5.09
C ALA A 211 -17.05 12.85 5.14
N THR A 212 -17.15 13.46 6.33
CA THR A 212 -17.67 14.83 6.49
C THR A 212 -16.86 15.82 5.66
N SER A 213 -15.52 15.80 5.76
CA SER A 213 -14.68 16.70 4.95
C SER A 213 -14.89 16.52 3.45
N LEU A 214 -15.16 15.30 2.98
CA LEU A 214 -15.43 15.05 1.56
C LEU A 214 -16.83 15.52 1.14
N LEU A 215 -17.83 15.38 2.03
CA LEU A 215 -19.18 15.93 1.82
C LEU A 215 -19.15 17.46 1.76
N ASP A 216 -18.41 18.13 2.66
CA ASP A 216 -18.25 19.58 2.64
C ASP A 216 -17.67 20.06 1.30
N HIS A 217 -16.70 19.32 0.75
CA HIS A 217 -16.13 19.62 -0.57
C HIS A 217 -17.14 19.39 -1.71
N LEU A 218 -18.03 18.41 -1.59
CA LEU A 218 -19.08 18.15 -2.58
C LEU A 218 -20.14 19.25 -2.56
N GLU A 219 -20.58 19.69 -1.38
CA GLU A 219 -21.57 20.77 -1.24
C GLU A 219 -21.05 22.08 -1.84
N VAL A 220 -19.81 22.46 -1.53
CA VAL A 220 -19.18 23.67 -2.10
C VAL A 220 -19.07 23.60 -3.63
N SER A 221 -18.85 22.41 -4.18
CA SER A 221 -18.73 22.22 -5.64
C SER A 221 -20.04 22.31 -6.41
N VAL A 222 -21.21 22.25 -5.75
CA VAL A 222 -22.52 22.44 -6.40
C VAL A 222 -22.83 23.93 -6.64
N PHE A 223 -22.13 24.83 -5.96
CA PHE A 223 -22.33 26.29 -6.04
C PHE A 223 -21.31 27.02 -6.93
N LEU A 224 -20.43 26.29 -7.63
CA LEU A 224 -19.41 26.81 -8.55
C LEU A 224 -19.64 26.26 -9.96
#